data_AF-A0A931G709-F1
#
_entry.id   AF-A0A931G709-F1
#
_cell.length_a   1.000
_cell.length_b   1.000
_cell.length_c   1.000
_cell.angle_alpha   90.00
_cell.angle_beta   90.00
_cell.angle_gamma   90.00
#
_symmetry.space_group_name_H-M   'P 1'
#
loop_
_entity.id
_entity.type
_entity.pdbx_description
1 polymer ?
#
loop_
_entity_poly.entity_id
_entity_poly.type
_entity_poly.pdbx_seq_one_letter_code
_entity_poly.pdbx_strand_id
1 'polypeptide(L)'
;MDAAGSLQGAVRLCRWNVELSGAVYEALHIFEVVLRNALDEQLSVWNAGQIDPTTGEPHSSDWLMDPSILLERVVGRDLPEAKNRAGHSTRA
;
A
#
# COMPACT_ATOMS: atom_id res chain seq x y z
N MET A 1 -15.96 27.02 38.13
CA MET A 1 -15.14 26.21 37.20
C MET A 1 -15.79 26.42 35.86
N ASP A 2 -15.24 27.35 35.10
CA ASP A 2 -16.05 28.17 34.19
C ASP A 2 -16.05 27.53 32.80
N ALA A 3 -17.21 27.46 32.16
CA ALA A 3 -17.41 26.75 30.89
C ALA A 3 -16.51 27.24 29.74
N ALA A 4 -16.00 28.48 29.83
CA ALA A 4 -15.01 29.01 28.89
C ALA A 4 -13.63 28.32 29.04
N GLY A 5 -13.22 27.98 30.25
CA GLY A 5 -11.96 27.28 30.53
C GLY A 5 -11.97 25.83 30.05
N SER A 6 -13.13 25.16 30.12
CA SER A 6 -13.30 23.82 29.56
C SER A 6 -13.35 23.84 28.03
N LEU A 7 -13.99 24.83 27.42
CA LEU A 7 -14.01 24.99 25.96
C LEU A 7 -12.61 25.29 25.40
N GLN A 8 -11.87 26.22 25.99
CA GLN A 8 -10.51 26.54 25.55
C GLN A 8 -9.57 25.34 25.71
N GLY A 9 -9.72 24.58 26.80
CA GLY A 9 -9.01 23.33 27.02
C GLY A 9 -9.32 22.28 25.95
N ALA A 10 -10.61 22.09 25.63
CA ALA A 10 -11.06 21.17 24.59
C ALA A 10 -10.51 21.55 23.21
N VAL A 11 -10.60 22.83 22.83
CA VAL A 11 -10.05 23.33 21.56
C VAL A 11 -8.54 23.11 21.47
N ARG A 12 -7.80 23.35 22.55
CA ARG A 12 -6.35 23.11 22.58
C ARG A 12 -6.02 21.63 22.43
N LEU A 13 -6.77 20.75 23.08
CA LEU A 13 -6.60 19.30 22.96
C LEU A 13 -6.90 18.81 21.54
N CYS A 14 -7.99 19.27 20.93
CA CYS A 14 -8.32 18.95 19.54
C CYS A 14 -7.23 19.43 18.58
N ARG A 15 -6.69 20.64 18.77
CA ARG A 15 -5.58 21.14 17.95
C ARG A 15 -4.34 20.26 18.05
N TRP A 16 -3.95 19.88 19.28
CA TRP A 16 -2.83 18.98 19.49
C TRP A 16 -3.04 17.61 18.86
N ASN A 17 -4.28 17.08 18.92
CA ASN A 17 -4.62 15.84 18.26
C ASN A 17 -4.44 15.94 16.75
N VAL A 18 -4.93 17.02 16.12
CA VAL A 18 -4.77 17.26 14.68
C VAL A 18 -3.30 17.39 14.29
N GLU A 19 -2.52 18.16 15.04
CA GLU A 19 -1.08 18.35 14.77
C GLU A 19 -0.31 17.02 14.88
N LEU A 20 -0.56 16.26 15.95
CA LEU A 20 0.07 14.95 16.14
C LEU A 20 -0.34 13.95 15.05
N SER A 21 -1.63 13.85 14.77
CA SER A 21 -2.14 12.98 13.71
C SER A 21 -1.52 13.36 12.36
N GLY A 22 -1.44 14.66 12.04
CA GLY A 22 -0.79 15.15 10.82
C GLY A 22 0.66 14.67 10.69
N ALA A 23 1.47 14.88 11.74
CA ALA A 23 2.87 14.46 11.75
C ALA A 23 3.03 12.93 11.61
N VAL A 24 2.15 12.15 12.24
CA VAL A 24 2.16 10.69 12.12
C VAL A 24 1.79 10.25 10.70
N TYR A 25 0.74 10.84 10.11
CA TYR A 25 0.32 10.50 8.75
C TYR A 25 1.37 10.89 7.69
N GLU A 26 2.09 11.99 7.89
CA GLU A 26 3.20 12.37 7.02
C GLU A 26 4.31 11.31 7.03
N ALA A 27 4.73 10.88 8.22
CA ALA A 27 5.73 9.82 8.36
C ALA A 27 5.24 8.49 7.77
N LEU A 28 3.98 8.13 8.01
CA LEU A 28 3.37 6.92 7.45
C LEU A 28 3.31 6.96 5.92
N HIS A 29 3.01 8.12 5.32
CA HIS A 29 2.91 8.24 3.87
C HIS A 29 4.27 8.01 3.20
N ILE A 30 5.34 8.60 3.76
CA ILE A 30 6.71 8.38 3.26
C ILE A 30 7.11 6.91 3.45
N PHE A 31 6.82 6.35 4.63
CA PHE A 31 7.10 4.95 4.92
C PHE A 31 6.37 4.00 3.98
N GLU A 32 5.09 4.26 3.67
CA GLU A 32 4.30 3.47 2.74
C GLU A 32 4.96 3.41 1.36
N VAL A 33 5.41 4.55 0.82
CA VAL A 33 6.08 4.60 -0.49
C VAL A 33 7.36 3.77 -0.48
N VAL A 34 8.21 3.97 0.53
CA VAL A 34 9.49 3.24 0.63
C VAL A 34 9.25 1.74 0.79
N LEU A 35 8.33 1.35 1.68
CA LEU A 35 8.00 -0.05 1.92
C LEU A 35 7.40 -0.70 0.67
N ARG A 36 6.45 -0.03 0.01
CA ARG A 36 5.79 -0.58 -1.18
C ARG A 36 6.78 -0.77 -2.32
N ASN A 37 7.72 0.16 -2.52
CA ASN A 37 8.78 0.01 -3.52
C ASN A 37 9.74 -1.14 -3.20
N ALA A 38 10.14 -1.28 -1.93
CA ALA A 38 11.01 -2.38 -1.51
C ALA A 38 10.31 -3.74 -1.65
N LEU A 39 9.01 -3.81 -1.33
CA LEU A 39 8.21 -5.01 -1.56
C LEU A 39 8.07 -5.32 -3.05
N ASP A 40 7.82 -4.31 -3.88
CA ASP A 40 7.70 -4.48 -5.33
C ASP A 40 8.97 -5.07 -5.94
N GLU A 41 10.15 -4.52 -5.61
CA GLU A 41 11.43 -5.03 -6.07
C GLU A 41 11.62 -6.51 -5.67
N GLN A 42 11.39 -6.84 -4.40
CA GLN A 42 11.60 -8.20 -3.90
C GLN A 42 10.59 -9.20 -4.47
N LEU A 43 9.33 -8.79 -4.62
CA LEU A 43 8.29 -9.63 -5.21
C LEU A 43 8.50 -9.85 -6.70
N SER A 44 8.96 -8.84 -7.45
CA SER A 44 9.25 -8.97 -8.87
C SER A 44 10.33 -10.03 -9.15
N VAL A 45 11.43 -9.98 -8.39
CA VAL A 45 12.54 -10.95 -8.49
C VAL A 45 12.08 -12.34 -8.08
N TRP A 46 11.38 -12.43 -6.95
CA TRP A 46 10.91 -13.72 -6.45
C TRP A 46 9.89 -14.38 -7.40
N ASN A 47 8.95 -13.60 -7.94
CA ASN A 47 7.91 -14.09 -8.85
C ASN A 47 8.52 -14.60 -10.17
N ALA A 48 9.47 -13.86 -10.74
CA ALA A 48 10.20 -14.29 -11.95
C ALA A 48 10.99 -15.59 -11.76
N GLY A 49 11.33 -15.95 -10.51
CA GLY A 49 11.94 -17.22 -10.17
C GLY A 49 10.96 -18.40 -10.03
N GLN A 50 9.64 -18.14 -10.09
CA GLN A 50 8.61 -19.19 -10.00
C GLN A 50 8.29 -19.74 -11.39
N ILE A 51 8.04 -21.05 -11.48
CA ILE A 51 7.60 -21.73 -12.69
C ILE A 51 6.10 -21.97 -12.62
N ASP A 52 5.38 -21.62 -13.67
CA ASP A 52 3.96 -21.97 -13.81
C ASP A 52 3.82 -23.49 -14.03
N PRO A 53 3.13 -24.22 -13.15
CA PRO A 53 2.96 -25.66 -13.27
C PRO A 53 2.11 -26.09 -14.47
N THR A 54 1.35 -25.18 -15.07
CA THR A 54 0.46 -25.45 -16.22
C THR A 54 1.19 -25.30 -17.54
N THR A 55 1.96 -24.21 -17.70
CA THR A 55 2.68 -23.91 -18.93
C THR A 55 4.13 -24.39 -18.92
N GLY A 56 4.73 -24.58 -17.74
CA GLY A 56 6.14 -24.91 -17.56
C GLY A 56 7.09 -23.72 -17.74
N GLU A 57 6.56 -22.52 -18.01
CA GLU A 57 7.33 -21.30 -18.22
C GLU A 57 7.52 -20.51 -16.92
N PRO A 58 8.58 -19.69 -16.78
CA PRO A 58 8.71 -18.79 -15.66
C PRO A 58 7.65 -17.68 -15.71
N HIS A 59 7.17 -17.25 -14.54
CA HIS A 59 6.30 -16.09 -14.45
C HIS A 59 7.04 -14.79 -14.83
N SER A 60 6.29 -13.78 -15.23
CA SER A 60 6.82 -12.43 -15.47
C SER A 60 7.33 -11.78 -14.18
N SER A 61 8.29 -10.86 -14.30
CA SER A 61 8.68 -9.98 -13.19
C SER A 61 7.56 -9.00 -12.81
N ASP A 62 6.62 -8.73 -13.72
CA ASP A 62 5.40 -7.99 -13.42
C ASP A 62 4.42 -8.89 -12.64
N TRP A 63 4.71 -9.04 -11.36
CA TRP A 63 3.98 -9.89 -10.42
C TRP A 63 2.53 -9.45 -10.20
N LEU A 64 2.19 -8.20 -10.54
CA LEU A 64 0.82 -7.71 -10.47
C LEU A 64 -0.01 -8.26 -11.63
N MET A 65 0.58 -8.30 -12.84
CA MET A 65 -0.09 -8.76 -14.04
C MET A 65 -0.10 -10.28 -14.17
N ASP A 66 1.02 -10.93 -13.86
CA ASP A 66 1.23 -12.38 -13.90
C ASP A 66 1.69 -12.91 -12.53
N PRO A 67 0.80 -12.94 -11.54
CA PRO A 67 1.10 -13.44 -10.20
C PRO A 67 1.27 -14.96 -10.21
N SER A 68 2.30 -15.48 -9.52
CA SER A 68 2.31 -16.89 -9.15
C SER A 68 1.16 -17.23 -8.20
N ILE A 69 0.80 -18.51 -8.14
CA ILE A 69 -0.35 -18.99 -7.35
C ILE A 69 -0.27 -18.66 -5.84
N LEU A 70 0.94 -18.50 -5.29
CA LEU A 70 1.11 -18.09 -3.90
C LEU A 70 0.76 -16.61 -3.71
N LEU A 71 1.14 -15.75 -4.66
CA LEU A 71 0.74 -14.34 -4.63
C LEU A 71 -0.76 -14.21 -4.85
N GLU A 72 -1.33 -14.95 -5.81
CA GLU A 72 -2.78 -14.95 -6.00
C GLU A 72 -3.55 -15.31 -4.72
N ARG A 73 -3.04 -16.23 -3.89
CA ARG A 73 -3.68 -16.58 -2.61
C ARG A 73 -3.58 -15.46 -1.57
N VAL A 74 -2.47 -14.73 -1.53
CA VAL A 74 -2.22 -13.69 -0.52
C VAL A 74 -2.91 -12.38 -0.89
N VAL A 75 -2.86 -11.98 -2.17
CA VAL A 75 -3.37 -10.67 -2.65
C VAL A 75 -4.64 -10.76 -3.49
N GLY A 76 -5.18 -11.97 -3.73
CA GLY A 76 -6.20 -12.21 -4.75
C GLY A 76 -7.49 -11.41 -4.64
N ARG A 77 -7.87 -10.92 -3.46
CA ARG A 77 -9.07 -10.07 -3.32
C ARG A 77 -8.87 -8.69 -3.93
N ASP A 78 -7.68 -8.12 -3.77
CA ASP A 78 -7.40 -6.73 -4.13
C ASP A 78 -6.65 -6.63 -5.48
N LEU A 79 -6.17 -7.76 -6.00
CA LEU A 79 -5.41 -7.83 -7.25
C LEU A 79 -6.20 -7.39 -8.49
N PRO A 80 -7.49 -7.73 -8.68
CA PRO A 80 -8.26 -7.28 -9.83
C PRO A 80 -8.39 -5.75 -9.90
N GLU A 81 -8.63 -5.10 -8.76
CA GLU A 81 -8.71 -3.64 -8.68
C GLU A 81 -7.35 -2.97 -8.92
N ALA A 82 -6.27 -3.59 -8.42
CA ALA A 82 -4.92 -3.14 -8.69
C ALA A 82 -4.55 -3.23 -10.18
N LYS A 83 -4.86 -4.36 -10.84
CA LYS A 83 -4.66 -4.57 -12.29
C LYS A 83 -5.39 -3.50 -13.11
N ASN A 84 -6.65 -3.22 -12.76
CA ASN A 84 -7.44 -2.18 -13.44
C ASN A 84 -6.77 -0.80 -13.33
N ARG A 85 -6.32 -0.41 -12.12
CA ARG A 85 -5.62 0.87 -11.91
C ARG A 85 -4.30 0.96 -12.68
N ALA A 86 -3.50 -0.11 -12.68
CA ALA A 86 -2.26 -0.16 -13.44
C ALA A 86 -2.51 0.02 -14.95
N GLY A 87 -3.51 -0.69 -15.50
CA GLY A 87 -3.89 -0.57 -16.91
C GLY A 87 -4.38 0.82 -17.32
N HIS A 88 -4.98 1.59 -16.39
CA HIS A 88 -5.35 2.98 -16.63
C HIS A 88 -4.15 3.93 -16.64
N SER A 89 -3.10 3.66 -15.86
CA SER A 89 -1.92 4.52 -15.76
C SER A 89 -0.99 4.43 -16.98
N THR A 90 -0.93 3.28 -17.66
CA THR A 90 -0.06 3.08 -18.84
C THR A 90 -0.66 3.66 -20.14
N ARG A 91 -1.91 4.14 -20.10
CA ARG A 91 -2.63 4.71 -21.26
C ARG A 91 -2.65 6.25 -21.29
N ALA A 92 -2.08 6.91 -20.29
CA ALA A 92 -1.94 8.37 -20.22
C ALA A 92 -0.52 8.80 -20.65
#